data_AF-W1XBY9-F1
#
_entry.id   AF-W1XBY9-F1
#
_cell.length_a   1.000
_cell.length_b   1.000
_cell.length_c   1.000
_cell.angle_alpha   90.00
_cell.angle_beta   90.00
_cell.angle_gamma   90.00
#
_symmetry.space_group_name_H-M   'P 1'
#
loop_
_entity.id
_entity.type
_entity.pdbx_description
1 polymer ?
#
loop_
_entity_poly.entity_id
_entity_poly.type
_entity_poly.pdbx_seq_one_letter_code
_entity_poly.pdbx_strand_id
1 'polypeptide(L)'
;YSFTAFTTGLKKERQILNSVRHKADFIIDTTNMKTASLKEYLKTRFAQVDEAHGMAITVVSFGFKYGIPLDADMVWDVRFLPNPFYIPEFRHKTGRV
;
A
#
# COMPACT_ATOMS: atom_id res chain seq x y z
N TYR A 1 -48.66 17.06 -3.91
CA TYR A 1 -47.74 18.07 -4.47
C TYR A 1 -46.27 17.81 -4.10
N SER A 2 -45.91 17.55 -2.85
CA SER A 2 -44.50 17.35 -2.44
C SER A 2 -43.82 16.09 -3.00
N PHE A 3 -44.53 14.98 -3.16
CA PHE A 3 -43.98 13.74 -3.74
C PHE A 3 -43.64 13.88 -5.23
N THR A 4 -44.46 14.61 -5.99
CA THR A 4 -44.22 14.95 -7.39
C THR A 4 -43.01 15.87 -7.55
N ALA A 5 -42.83 16.84 -6.64
CA ALA A 5 -41.65 17.71 -6.61
C ALA A 5 -40.37 16.92 -6.29
N PHE A 6 -40.41 16.03 -5.30
CA PHE A 6 -39.28 15.16 -4.93
C PHE A 6 -38.84 14.26 -6.08
N THR A 7 -39.77 13.53 -6.69
CA THR A 7 -39.48 12.64 -7.83
C THR A 7 -38.97 13.40 -9.05
N THR A 8 -39.50 14.60 -9.30
CA THR A 8 -39.01 15.48 -10.37
C THR A 8 -37.58 15.96 -10.10
N GLY A 9 -37.28 16.32 -8.85
CA GLY A 9 -35.93 16.67 -8.39
C GLY A 9 -34.93 15.52 -8.61
N LEU A 10 -35.29 14.30 -8.18
CA LEU A 10 -34.46 13.11 -8.34
C LEU A 10 -34.18 12.78 -9.83
N LYS A 11 -35.19 12.93 -10.70
CA LYS A 11 -35.02 12.74 -12.15
C LYS A 11 -34.04 13.75 -12.74
N LYS A 12 -34.17 15.02 -12.35
CA LYS A 12 -33.29 16.10 -12.81
C LYS A 12 -31.85 15.89 -12.34
N GLU A 13 -31.67 15.51 -11.08
CA GLU A 13 -30.35 15.18 -10.51
C GLU A 13 -29.68 14.03 -11.29
N ARG A 14 -30.42 12.94 -11.54
CA ARG A 14 -29.93 11.81 -12.35
C ARG A 14 -29.54 12.24 -13.76
N GLN A 15 -30.32 13.11 -14.39
CA GLN A 15 -30.02 13.62 -15.72
C GLN A 15 -28.72 14.43 -15.75
N ILE A 16 -28.47 15.26 -14.73
CA ILE A 16 -27.24 16.05 -14.60
C ILE A 16 -26.03 15.14 -14.35
N LEU A 17 -26.17 14.15 -13.47
CA LEU A 17 -25.08 13.23 -13.11
C LEU A 17 -24.85 12.11 -14.13
N ASN A 18 -25.69 11.99 -15.17
CA ASN A 18 -25.52 10.96 -16.19
C ASN A 18 -24.14 10.99 -16.83
N SER A 19 -23.59 12.17 -17.15
CA SER A 19 -22.26 12.27 -17.77
C SER A 19 -21.14 11.76 -16.85
N VAL A 20 -21.24 12.02 -15.55
CA VAL A 20 -20.32 11.51 -14.52
C VAL A 20 -20.46 10.01 -14.38
N ARG A 21 -21.71 9.50 -14.35
CA ARG A 21 -22.00 8.07 -14.28
C ARG A 21 -21.42 7.29 -15.46
N HIS A 22 -21.48 7.83 -16.68
CA HIS A 22 -20.90 7.17 -17.86
C HIS A 22 -19.37 7.11 -17.84
N LYS A 23 -18.71 7.99 -17.07
CA LYS A 23 -17.25 8.02 -16.90
C LYS A 23 -16.78 7.26 -15.66
N ALA A 24 -17.69 6.72 -14.85
CA ALA A 24 -17.32 6.06 -13.62
C ALA A 24 -16.76 4.66 -13.90
N ASP A 25 -15.57 4.37 -13.38
CA ASP A 25 -14.96 3.04 -13.46
C ASP A 25 -15.76 2.00 -12.67
N PHE A 26 -16.43 2.44 -11.61
CA PHE A 26 -17.25 1.59 -10.74
C PHE A 26 -18.60 2.23 -10.43
N ILE A 27 -19.65 1.41 -10.47
CA ILE A 27 -21.00 1.77 -10.04
C ILE A 27 -21.38 0.84 -8.90
N ILE A 28 -21.62 1.40 -7.71
CA ILE A 28 -22.00 0.65 -6.51
C ILE A 28 -23.50 0.84 -6.30
N ASP A 29 -24.27 -0.24 -6.37
CA ASP A 29 -25.69 -0.23 -6.04
C ASP A 29 -25.87 -0.41 -4.52
N THR A 30 -26.26 0.68 -3.86
CA THR A 30 -26.44 0.73 -2.40
C THR A 30 -27.87 0.43 -1.96
N THR A 31 -28.78 0.09 -2.88
CA THR A 31 -30.24 -0.01 -2.63
C THR A 31 -30.59 -0.89 -1.43
N ASN A 32 -29.89 -2.01 -1.25
CA ASN A 32 -30.13 -2.97 -0.16
C ASN A 32 -28.96 -3.05 0.83
N MET A 33 -28.05 -2.08 0.84
CA MET A 33 -26.87 -2.09 1.70
C MET A 33 -27.15 -1.35 3.01
N LYS A 34 -26.76 -1.97 4.14
CA LYS A 34 -26.61 -1.23 5.40
C LYS A 34 -25.36 -0.37 5.34
N THR A 35 -25.33 0.72 6.12
CA THR A 35 -24.19 1.63 6.22
C THR A 35 -22.88 0.91 6.56
N ALA A 36 -22.92 -0.06 7.49
CA ALA A 36 -21.77 -0.90 7.84
C ALA A 36 -21.26 -1.74 6.67
N SER A 37 -22.18 -2.38 5.92
CA SER A 37 -21.85 -3.22 4.77
C SER A 37 -21.27 -2.42 3.61
N LEU A 38 -21.75 -1.19 3.38
CA LEU A 38 -21.14 -0.29 2.40
C LEU A 38 -19.73 0.13 2.82
N LYS A 39 -19.52 0.44 4.10
CA LYS A 39 -18.20 0.78 4.63
C LYS A 39 -17.20 -0.37 4.47
N GLU A 40 -17.65 -1.60 4.75
CA GLU A 40 -16.84 -2.80 4.56
C GLU A 40 -16.56 -3.05 3.08
N TYR A 41 -17.58 -2.97 2.21
CA TYR A 41 -17.42 -3.11 0.77
C TYR A 41 -16.39 -2.11 0.19
N LEU A 42 -16.48 -0.84 0.59
CA LEU A 42 -15.53 0.19 0.16
C LEU A 42 -14.12 -0.09 0.68
N LYS A 43 -13.98 -0.54 1.94
CA LYS A 43 -12.69 -0.97 2.49
C LYS A 43 -12.13 -2.15 1.72
N THR A 44 -12.85 -3.25 1.58
CA THR A 44 -12.34 -4.45 0.89
C THR A 44 -11.99 -4.16 -0.57
N ARG A 45 -12.76 -3.32 -1.26
CA ARG A 45 -12.60 -3.08 -2.70
C ARG A 45 -11.57 -2.02 -3.04
N PHE A 46 -11.44 -0.97 -2.22
CA PHE A 46 -10.57 0.18 -2.50
C PHE A 46 -9.46 0.38 -1.47
N ALA A 47 -9.53 -0.25 -0.29
CA ALA A 47 -8.38 -0.37 0.60
C ALA A 47 -7.51 -1.56 0.17
N GLN A 48 -6.99 -1.50 -1.06
CA GLN A 48 -5.78 -2.21 -1.46
C GLN A 48 -4.66 -1.21 -1.75
N VAL A 49 -4.36 -0.33 -0.78
CA VAL A 49 -3.07 0.38 -0.67
C VAL A 49 -2.83 0.67 0.82
N ASP A 50 -2.89 -0.34 1.68
CA ASP A 50 -2.50 -0.19 3.08
C ASP A 50 -1.84 -1.44 3.68
N GLU A 51 -1.17 -2.24 2.85
CA GLU A 51 -0.07 -3.09 3.36
C GLU A 51 1.18 -2.26 3.76
N ALA A 52 1.12 -0.93 3.64
CA ALA A 52 2.18 -0.01 4.09
C ALA A 52 1.94 0.62 5.48
N HIS A 53 1.08 0.04 6.31
CA HIS A 53 1.13 0.29 7.77
C HIS A 53 2.11 -0.66 8.50
N GLY A 54 2.86 -1.47 7.75
CA GLY A 54 3.97 -2.24 8.30
C GLY A 54 5.13 -1.33 8.71
N MET A 55 5.86 -1.71 9.77
CA MET A 55 7.13 -1.10 10.11
C MET A 55 8.07 -1.17 8.90
N ALA A 56 8.53 -0.01 8.41
CA ALA A 56 9.56 0.04 7.38
C ALA A 56 10.91 -0.38 8.00
N ILE A 57 11.48 -1.48 7.51
CA ILE A 57 12.76 -2.00 7.98
C ILE A 57 13.79 -1.80 6.87
N THR A 58 14.85 -1.05 7.18
CA THR A 58 16.00 -0.87 6.30
C THR A 58 17.16 -1.71 6.80
N VAL A 59 17.69 -2.58 5.93
CA VAL A 59 18.88 -3.39 6.24
C VAL A 59 20.06 -2.89 5.40
N VAL A 60 21.14 -2.50 6.06
CA VAL A 60 22.34 -1.97 5.42
C VAL A 60 23.55 -2.80 5.83
N SER A 61 24.27 -3.34 4.85
CA SER A 61 25.59 -3.96 5.07
C SER A 61 26.68 -2.89 5.01
N PHE A 62 27.55 -2.84 6.02
CA PHE A 62 28.68 -1.90 6.08
C PHE A 62 29.99 -2.61 6.49
N GLY A 63 31.12 -1.91 6.38
CA GLY A 63 32.41 -2.39 6.85
C GLY A 63 32.97 -1.50 7.96
N PHE A 64 33.36 -2.09 9.09
CA PHE A 64 33.86 -1.35 10.27
C PHE A 64 34.99 -0.35 10.00
N LYS A 65 35.84 -0.61 8.99
CA LYS A 65 36.90 0.33 8.59
C LYS A 65 36.39 1.69 8.09
N TYR A 66 35.10 1.78 7.74
CA TYR A 66 34.44 2.98 7.25
C TYR A 66 33.52 3.62 8.29
N GLY A 67 33.52 3.10 9.53
CA GLY A 67 32.61 3.55 10.59
C GLY A 67 31.26 2.83 10.56
N ILE A 68 30.49 3.04 11.63
CA ILE A 68 29.11 2.53 11.78
C ILE A 68 28.15 3.56 11.14
N PRO A 69 27.09 3.13 10.43
CA PRO A 69 26.07 4.06 9.91
C PRO A 69 25.46 4.88 11.05
N LEU A 70 25.34 6.20 10.84
CA LEU A 70 24.87 7.13 11.86
C LEU A 70 23.37 6.96 12.18
N ASP A 71 22.62 6.40 11.23
CA ASP A 71 21.17 6.17 11.25
C ASP A 71 20.80 4.74 11.66
N ALA A 72 21.76 3.91 12.10
CA ALA A 72 21.48 2.55 12.54
C ALA A 72 20.95 2.50 13.97
N ASP A 73 19.73 1.98 14.15
CA ASP A 73 19.17 1.68 15.48
C ASP A 73 19.77 0.40 16.09
N MET A 74 20.13 -0.58 15.25
CA MET A 74 20.67 -1.88 15.66
C MET A 74 21.92 -2.23 14.84
N VAL A 75 22.94 -2.80 15.50
CA VAL A 75 24.18 -3.24 14.86
C VAL A 75 24.48 -4.70 15.23
N TRP A 76 24.65 -5.53 14.19
CA TRP A 76 25.11 -6.91 14.34
C TRP A 76 26.53 -7.06 13.78
N ASP A 77 27.49 -7.42 14.65
CA ASP A 77 28.85 -7.73 14.21
C ASP A 77 28.94 -9.17 13.74
N VAL A 78 29.26 -9.38 12.46
CA VAL A 78 29.36 -10.70 11.83
C VAL A 78 30.80 -11.16 11.58
N ARG A 79 31.81 -10.43 12.08
CA ARG A 79 33.23 -10.73 11.81
C ARG A 79 33.71 -12.09 12.36
N PHE A 80 32.94 -12.69 13.26
CA PHE A 80 33.23 -14.02 13.79
C PHE A 80 32.81 -15.16 12.84
N LEU A 81 32.06 -14.88 11.79
CA LEU A 81 31.66 -15.88 10.80
C LEU A 81 32.85 -16.30 9.92
N PRO A 82 32.78 -17.49 9.28
CA PRO A 82 33.82 -17.93 8.34
C PRO A 82 34.08 -16.91 7.24
N ASN A 83 35.33 -16.47 7.11
CA ASN A 83 35.69 -15.45 6.13
C ASN A 83 35.79 -16.06 4.70
N PRO A 84 34.92 -15.66 3.76
CA PRO A 84 34.92 -16.20 2.39
C PRO A 84 36.18 -15.83 1.60
N PHE A 85 36.99 -14.86 2.07
CA PHE A 85 38.24 -14.47 1.42
C PHE A 85 39.27 -15.60 1.28
N TYR A 86 39.20 -16.61 2.16
CA TYR A 86 40.08 -17.77 2.13
C TYR A 86 39.72 -18.79 1.04
N ILE A 87 38.53 -18.66 0.42
CA ILE A 87 38.09 -19.49 -0.69
C ILE A 87 38.44 -18.74 -1.98
N PRO A 88 39.42 -19.22 -2.79
CA PRO A 88 39.92 -18.49 -3.96
C PRO A 88 38.82 -18.08 -4.93
N GLU A 89 37.79 -18.92 -5.10
CA GLU A 89 36.64 -18.70 -5.97
C GLU A 89 35.74 -17.54 -5.53
N PHE A 90 35.84 -17.11 -4.27
CA PHE A 90 35.01 -16.05 -3.67
C PHE A 90 35.77 -14.76 -3.36
N ARG A 91 37.11 -14.77 -3.40
CA ARG A 91 37.96 -13.63 -3.00
C ARG A 91 37.60 -12.30 -3.65
N HIS A 92 37.19 -12.33 -4.92
CA HIS A 92 36.85 -11.15 -5.71
C HIS A 92 35.34 -11.00 -5.94
N LYS A 93 34.53 -11.77 -5.22
CA LYS A 93 33.06 -11.72 -5.32
C LYS A 93 32.46 -10.90 -4.18
N THR A 94 31.20 -10.56 -4.35
CA THR A 94 30.36 -9.94 -3.32
C THR A 94 29.35 -10.95 -2.80
N GLY A 95 28.74 -10.69 -1.63
CA GLY A 95 27.67 -11.53 -1.09
C GLY A 95 26.29 -11.32 -1.75
N ARG A 96 26.22 -10.61 -2.89
CA ARG A 96 24.98 -10.48 -3.66
C ARG A 96 24.71 -11.81 -4.39
N VAL A 97 23.46 -12.26 -4.33
CA VAL A 97 22.94 -13.42 -5.08
C VAL A 97 22.54 -12.99 -6.48
#